data_AF-A0AAP2CTF9-F1
#
_entry.id   AF-A0AAP2CTF9-F1
#
_cell.length_a   1.000
_cell.length_b   1.000
_cell.length_c   1.000
_cell.angle_alpha   90.00
_cell.angle_beta   90.00
_cell.angle_gamma   90.00
#
_symmetry.space_group_name_H-M   'P 1'
#
loop_
_entity.id
_entity.type
_entity.pdbx_description
1 polymer ?
#
loop_
_entity_poly.entity_id
_entity_poly.type
_entity_poly.pdbx_seq_one_letter_code
_entity_poly.pdbx_strand_id
1 'polypeptide(L)'
;MSGEAVGGCIQNIVAPVIFIPGIMGSRLSLEDGTIIWNPGSDGWEQASNAAGLARRFAAGKRSRLVGDPTQYFDRRRLKVAHRNDGGLADRGWAGMLPSYQPFMAHLNGERHGYVNDCLVMTRVVLWCYPYNWTASNLDSARHPQNNEYGNLETVVGLATEHAEALARELDRQAVKPVIITHSMGGLVSRAFTNILGKSDMVHGVIHGAMPTHGAPELYKRMKGGFEGPTSVVLGRSGAEVTATAGNCPGPLELAPNQWHQGADGRRDWLGAVDINGGAIPLPRSDPYSEIYENETDYWRLIDKPLLNPAGLQGEEADYNQYLRQIRTARSFHQQLGRDGFHPNTRMFYGTGLTTRDRVDWSIIERMGGPHAGGTFTGGTSYTESEDSMGVSTAPREGVAVSWTRIGMSGPNAPGDGTVQAGAGSYAGQMAEPVTDGFEHQGAFDSRAARELTLQWFGEMVEEMVGSA
;
A
#
# COMPACT_ATOMS: atom_id res chain seq x y z
N MET A 1 -30.59 57.57 -0.99
CA MET A 1 -29.81 56.47 -0.37
C MET A 1 -29.10 55.76 -1.50
N SER A 2 -27.83 56.08 -1.68
CA SER A 2 -26.93 55.43 -2.62
C SER A 2 -26.73 53.99 -2.16
N GLY A 3 -27.22 53.02 -2.92
CA GLY A 3 -26.84 51.63 -2.74
C GLY A 3 -25.37 51.50 -3.15
N GLU A 4 -24.48 51.41 -2.18
CA GLU A 4 -23.15 50.84 -2.43
C GLU A 4 -23.37 49.44 -3.00
N ALA A 5 -22.91 49.24 -4.23
CA ALA A 5 -22.75 47.90 -4.75
C ALA A 5 -21.77 47.19 -3.80
N VAL A 6 -22.27 46.24 -3.02
CA VAL A 6 -21.42 45.26 -2.33
C VAL A 6 -20.75 44.49 -3.47
N GLY A 7 -19.57 44.96 -3.88
CA GLY A 7 -18.75 44.26 -4.87
C GLY A 7 -18.47 42.89 -4.27
N GLY A 8 -19.11 41.85 -4.81
CA GLY A 8 -18.89 40.49 -4.36
C GLY A 8 -17.40 40.18 -4.46
N CYS A 9 -16.80 39.78 -3.35
CA CYS A 9 -15.41 39.35 -3.33
C CYS A 9 -15.31 38.06 -4.16
N ILE A 10 -14.56 38.10 -5.26
CA ILE A 10 -14.28 36.94 -6.11
C ILE A 10 -12.77 36.72 -6.14
N GLN A 11 -12.32 35.52 -5.78
CA GLN A 11 -10.93 35.12 -5.90
C GLN A 11 -10.82 34.03 -6.96
N ASN A 12 -9.96 34.24 -7.96
CA ASN A 12 -9.72 33.26 -9.01
C ASN A 12 -8.34 32.66 -8.81
N ILE A 13 -8.28 31.35 -8.60
CA ILE A 13 -7.02 30.66 -8.34
C ILE A 13 -6.78 29.46 -9.27
N VAL A 14 -5.51 29.07 -9.38
CA VAL A 14 -5.06 27.81 -9.98
C VAL A 14 -4.38 26.99 -8.90
N ALA A 15 -4.85 25.76 -8.70
CA ALA A 15 -4.37 24.88 -7.64
C ALA A 15 -3.75 23.60 -8.25
N PRO A 16 -2.42 23.40 -8.11
CA PRO A 16 -1.80 22.15 -8.48
C PRO A 16 -2.13 21.06 -7.45
N VAL A 17 -2.54 19.89 -7.93
CA VAL A 17 -2.77 18.72 -7.08
C VAL A 17 -1.95 17.55 -7.60
N ILE A 18 -1.28 16.82 -6.71
CA ILE A 18 -0.52 15.62 -7.04
C ILE A 18 -1.25 14.40 -6.46
N PHE A 19 -1.69 13.49 -7.31
CA PHE A 19 -2.33 12.24 -6.89
C PHE A 19 -1.38 11.05 -6.94
N ILE A 20 -1.17 10.38 -5.80
CA ILE A 20 -0.29 9.22 -5.67
C ILE A 20 -1.14 7.95 -5.45
N PRO A 21 -1.06 6.93 -6.33
CA PRO A 21 -1.87 5.72 -6.20
C PRO A 21 -1.41 4.84 -5.03
N GLY A 22 -2.18 3.77 -4.78
CA GLY A 22 -1.77 2.71 -3.86
C GLY A 22 -0.76 1.73 -4.45
N ILE A 23 -0.40 0.74 -3.63
CA ILE A 23 0.37 -0.42 -4.08
C ILE A 23 -0.32 -1.07 -5.28
N MET A 24 0.46 -1.45 -6.28
CA MET A 24 -0.03 -2.04 -7.53
C MET A 24 -0.92 -1.12 -8.38
N GLY A 25 -1.06 0.16 -8.01
CA GLY A 25 -1.88 1.14 -8.70
C GLY A 25 -1.22 1.82 -9.89
N SER A 26 0.03 1.45 -10.22
CA SER A 26 0.78 1.98 -11.36
C SER A 26 1.09 0.90 -12.38
N ARG A 27 1.05 1.28 -13.66
CA ARG A 27 1.43 0.43 -14.78
C ARG A 27 2.94 0.26 -14.82
N LEU A 28 3.42 -0.98 -14.95
CA LEU A 28 4.86 -1.26 -14.97
C LEU A 28 5.30 -2.01 -16.24
N SER A 29 6.46 -1.63 -16.77
CA SER A 29 7.13 -2.30 -17.89
C SER A 29 8.60 -2.58 -17.61
N LEU A 30 9.21 -3.41 -18.46
CA LEU A 30 10.66 -3.50 -18.59
C LEU A 30 11.19 -2.31 -19.41
N GLU A 31 12.53 -2.21 -19.48
CA GLU A 31 13.26 -1.24 -20.31
C GLU A 31 12.86 -1.30 -21.79
N ASP A 32 12.59 -2.50 -22.31
CA ASP A 32 12.23 -2.73 -23.71
C ASP A 32 10.76 -2.39 -24.03
N GLY A 33 10.03 -1.83 -23.06
CA GLY A 33 8.61 -1.48 -23.21
C GLY A 33 7.63 -2.63 -22.96
N THR A 34 8.11 -3.85 -22.69
CA THR A 34 7.23 -4.99 -22.37
C THR A 34 6.42 -4.71 -21.12
N ILE A 35 5.09 -4.65 -21.25
CA ILE A 35 4.18 -4.44 -20.11
C ILE A 35 4.18 -5.67 -19.20
N ILE A 36 4.63 -5.46 -17.96
CA ILE A 36 4.70 -6.46 -16.90
C ILE A 36 3.43 -6.41 -16.05
N TRP A 37 2.96 -5.21 -15.70
CA TRP A 37 1.80 -5.00 -14.85
C TRP A 37 0.85 -3.95 -15.45
N ASN A 38 -0.32 -4.40 -15.88
CA ASN A 38 -1.46 -3.56 -16.23
C ASN A 38 -2.73 -4.44 -16.24
N PRO A 39 -3.08 -5.10 -15.12
CA PRO A 39 -4.20 -6.02 -15.10
C PRO A 39 -5.54 -5.27 -15.18
N GLY A 40 -6.48 -5.82 -15.95
CA GLY A 40 -7.85 -5.32 -16.06
C GLY A 40 -8.58 -5.94 -17.26
N SER A 41 -9.78 -5.45 -17.54
CA SER A 41 -10.65 -6.00 -18.60
C SER A 41 -10.99 -5.01 -19.72
N ASP A 42 -10.62 -3.73 -19.60
CA ASP A 42 -11.16 -2.67 -20.46
C ASP A 42 -10.49 -2.57 -21.84
N GLY A 43 -9.71 -3.59 -22.22
CA GLY A 43 -9.07 -3.68 -23.54
C GLY A 43 -8.12 -4.87 -23.67
N TRP A 44 -7.69 -5.14 -24.89
CA TRP A 44 -6.87 -6.32 -25.22
C TRP A 44 -5.56 -6.40 -24.45
N GLU A 45 -4.83 -5.28 -24.30
CA GLU A 45 -3.58 -5.22 -23.52
C GLU A 45 -3.80 -5.64 -22.07
N GLN A 46 -4.84 -5.10 -21.42
CA GLN A 46 -5.14 -5.39 -20.02
C GLN A 46 -5.60 -6.83 -19.83
N ALA A 47 -6.50 -7.30 -20.69
CA ALA A 47 -7.01 -8.66 -20.65
C ALA A 47 -5.88 -9.68 -20.90
N SER A 48 -4.99 -9.40 -21.85
CA SER A 48 -3.81 -10.23 -22.13
C SER A 48 -2.80 -10.21 -20.98
N ASN A 49 -2.54 -9.04 -20.37
CA ASN A 49 -1.66 -8.93 -19.21
C ASN A 49 -2.23 -9.70 -18.01
N ALA A 50 -3.51 -9.51 -17.70
CA ALA A 50 -4.22 -10.22 -16.63
C ALA A 50 -4.24 -11.73 -16.88
N ALA A 51 -4.59 -12.20 -18.08
CA ALA A 51 -4.57 -13.62 -18.43
C ALA A 51 -3.15 -14.20 -18.36
N GLY A 52 -2.14 -13.43 -18.78
CA GLY A 52 -0.73 -13.80 -18.72
C GLY A 52 -0.21 -13.91 -17.29
N LEU A 53 -0.70 -13.10 -16.36
CA LEU A 53 -0.41 -13.20 -14.92
C LEU A 53 -1.19 -14.36 -14.28
N ALA A 54 -2.46 -14.52 -14.64
CA ALA A 54 -3.36 -15.55 -14.13
C ALA A 54 -2.91 -16.98 -14.45
N ARG A 55 -2.35 -17.19 -15.65
CA ARG A 55 -1.84 -18.51 -16.08
C ARG A 55 -0.48 -18.85 -15.48
N ARG A 56 0.15 -17.91 -14.78
CA ARG A 56 1.45 -18.13 -14.14
C ARG A 56 1.22 -18.58 -12.71
N PHE A 57 1.78 -19.74 -12.37
CA PHE A 57 1.94 -20.15 -10.99
C PHE A 57 3.11 -19.39 -10.33
N ALA A 58 3.47 -19.77 -9.11
CA ALA A 58 4.41 -19.04 -8.26
C ALA A 58 5.76 -18.70 -8.94
N ALA A 59 6.45 -19.68 -9.54
CA ALA A 59 7.71 -19.45 -10.24
C ALA A 59 7.57 -18.47 -11.43
N GLY A 60 6.47 -18.59 -12.19
CA GLY A 60 6.20 -17.74 -13.34
C GLY A 60 5.86 -16.29 -12.95
N LYS A 61 5.09 -16.10 -11.87
CA LYS A 61 4.77 -14.77 -11.33
C LYS A 61 6.04 -14.10 -10.78
N ARG A 62 6.86 -14.84 -10.02
CA ARG A 62 8.17 -14.37 -9.56
C ARG A 62 9.06 -13.91 -10.70
N SER A 63 9.31 -14.76 -11.70
CA SER A 63 10.18 -14.42 -12.83
C SER A 63 9.69 -13.16 -13.57
N ARG A 64 8.37 -13.02 -13.71
CA ARG A 64 7.75 -11.88 -14.39
C ARG A 64 7.90 -10.57 -13.62
N LEU A 65 7.64 -10.57 -12.31
CA LEU A 65 7.62 -9.36 -11.47
C LEU A 65 8.98 -9.03 -10.86
N VAL A 66 9.67 -10.04 -10.33
CA VAL A 66 10.93 -9.88 -9.58
C VAL A 66 12.13 -10.00 -10.51
N GLY A 67 12.09 -10.93 -11.46
CA GLY A 67 13.20 -11.23 -12.36
C GLY A 67 13.98 -12.49 -12.01
N ASP A 68 15.25 -12.52 -12.41
CA ASP A 68 16.14 -13.67 -12.22
C ASP A 68 16.42 -13.87 -10.72
N PRO A 69 16.09 -15.04 -10.13
CA PRO A 69 16.38 -15.33 -8.73
C PRO A 69 17.86 -15.29 -8.35
N THR A 70 18.76 -15.55 -9.30
CA THR A 70 20.20 -15.57 -9.04
C THR A 70 20.82 -14.18 -8.91
N GLN A 71 20.04 -13.13 -9.22
CA GLN A 71 20.46 -11.74 -9.12
C GLN A 71 19.79 -11.06 -7.92
N TYR A 72 20.47 -10.05 -7.38
CA TYR A 72 19.86 -9.17 -6.38
C TYR A 72 18.65 -8.43 -6.97
N PHE A 73 17.65 -8.14 -6.15
CA PHE A 73 16.52 -7.29 -6.53
C PHE A 73 17.04 -5.94 -7.07
N ASP A 74 16.77 -5.65 -8.34
CA ASP A 74 17.08 -4.36 -8.96
C ASP A 74 15.82 -3.51 -9.05
N ARG A 75 15.76 -2.44 -8.25
CA ARG A 75 14.65 -1.48 -8.25
C ARG A 75 14.39 -0.83 -9.61
N ARG A 76 15.37 -0.84 -10.53
CA ARG A 76 15.29 -0.24 -11.87
C ARG A 76 14.73 -1.20 -12.92
N ARG A 77 14.56 -2.48 -12.58
CA ARG A 77 14.05 -3.49 -13.51
C ARG A 77 12.68 -3.11 -14.05
N LEU A 78 11.79 -2.70 -13.15
CA LEU A 78 10.45 -2.25 -13.49
C LEU A 78 10.40 -0.72 -13.45
N LYS A 79 9.89 -0.14 -14.53
CA LYS A 79 9.66 1.29 -14.69
C LYS A 79 8.18 1.57 -14.84
N VAL A 80 7.77 2.79 -14.53
CA VAL A 80 6.41 3.22 -14.83
C VAL A 80 6.22 3.29 -16.34
N ALA A 81 5.18 2.62 -16.83
CA ALA A 81 4.83 2.51 -18.23
C ALA A 81 3.73 3.50 -18.61
N HIS A 82 4.05 4.45 -19.50
CA HIS A 82 3.09 5.39 -20.06
C HIS A 82 2.64 4.93 -21.46
N ARG A 83 1.39 5.19 -21.86
CA ARG A 83 0.90 4.90 -23.22
C ARG A 83 1.24 6.07 -24.14
N ASN A 84 2.20 5.87 -25.06
CA ASN A 84 2.71 6.85 -26.03
C ASN A 84 3.33 8.07 -25.32
N ASP A 85 4.66 8.29 -25.43
CA ASP A 85 5.42 9.54 -25.10
C ASP A 85 4.96 10.39 -23.87
N GLY A 86 4.17 9.80 -23.00
CA GLY A 86 3.22 10.48 -22.14
C GLY A 86 3.66 10.37 -20.70
N GLY A 87 4.93 10.69 -20.45
CA GLY A 87 5.46 10.98 -19.13
C GLY A 87 4.92 12.33 -18.63
N LEU A 88 5.77 13.36 -18.66
CA LEU A 88 5.38 14.70 -18.18
C LEU A 88 4.30 15.36 -19.06
N ALA A 89 4.24 15.01 -20.35
CA ALA A 89 3.31 15.60 -21.31
C ALA A 89 1.84 15.37 -20.96
N ASP A 90 1.50 14.22 -20.35
CA ASP A 90 0.15 13.90 -19.89
C ASP A 90 -0.03 14.10 -18.37
N ARG A 91 0.98 14.65 -17.70
CA ARG A 91 1.05 14.83 -16.24
C ARG A 91 1.02 13.52 -15.44
N GLY A 92 1.40 12.40 -16.06
CA GLY A 92 1.51 11.05 -15.50
C GLY A 92 0.23 10.23 -15.51
N TRP A 93 -0.81 10.69 -16.20
CA TRP A 93 -2.12 10.04 -16.19
C TRP A 93 -2.08 8.62 -16.77
N ALA A 94 -1.34 8.42 -17.86
CA ALA A 94 -1.23 7.13 -18.54
C ALA A 94 -0.34 6.13 -17.81
N GLY A 95 0.38 6.54 -16.77
CA GLY A 95 1.12 5.64 -15.87
C GLY A 95 0.26 5.05 -14.74
N MET A 96 -0.93 5.59 -14.52
CA MET A 96 -1.89 5.12 -13.52
C MET A 96 -2.69 3.91 -14.04
N LEU A 97 -3.12 3.03 -13.14
CA LEU A 97 -4.10 2.02 -13.52
C LEU A 97 -5.45 2.67 -13.89
N PRO A 98 -6.19 2.09 -14.85
CA PRO A 98 -7.48 2.63 -15.31
C PRO A 98 -8.52 2.84 -14.21
N SER A 99 -8.46 2.05 -13.13
CA SER A 99 -9.37 2.19 -11.98
C SER A 99 -9.31 3.56 -11.31
N TYR A 100 -8.20 4.30 -11.42
CA TYR A 100 -8.10 5.66 -10.85
C TYR A 100 -8.62 6.76 -11.78
N GLN A 101 -8.81 6.47 -13.07
CA GLN A 101 -9.17 7.48 -14.07
C GLN A 101 -10.49 8.20 -13.75
N PRO A 102 -11.56 7.53 -13.28
CA PRO A 102 -12.80 8.22 -12.90
C PRO A 102 -12.58 9.26 -11.80
N PHE A 103 -11.79 8.94 -10.78
CA PHE A 103 -11.48 9.87 -9.69
C PHE A 103 -10.58 11.02 -10.16
N MET A 104 -9.56 10.73 -10.96
CA MET A 104 -8.67 11.74 -11.55
C MET A 104 -9.45 12.75 -12.41
N ALA A 105 -10.34 12.26 -13.26
CA ALA A 105 -11.23 13.08 -14.08
C ALA A 105 -12.22 13.87 -13.22
N HIS A 106 -12.76 13.26 -12.16
CA HIS A 106 -13.63 13.94 -11.21
C HIS A 106 -12.91 15.10 -10.52
N LEU A 107 -11.62 14.95 -10.18
CA LEU A 107 -10.83 15.92 -9.44
C LEU A 107 -10.35 17.12 -10.30
N ASN A 108 -9.92 16.87 -11.55
CA ASN A 108 -9.33 17.87 -12.43
C ASN A 108 -10.37 18.76 -13.14
N GLY A 109 -10.29 20.07 -12.96
CA GLY A 109 -11.21 21.00 -13.65
C GLY A 109 -11.50 22.28 -12.86
N GLU A 110 -12.50 23.03 -13.29
CA GLU A 110 -12.99 24.20 -12.56
C GLU A 110 -13.87 23.78 -11.37
N ARG A 111 -13.72 24.49 -10.27
CA ARG A 111 -14.51 24.35 -9.04
C ARG A 111 -14.87 25.72 -8.51
N HIS A 112 -15.92 25.77 -7.70
CA HIS A 112 -16.26 26.96 -6.95
C HIS A 112 -16.60 26.60 -5.50
N GLY A 113 -16.31 27.51 -4.60
CA GLY A 113 -16.64 27.44 -3.18
C GLY A 113 -16.76 28.84 -2.60
N TYR A 114 -17.05 28.94 -1.30
CA TYR A 114 -17.13 30.22 -0.60
C TYR A 114 -16.16 30.23 0.57
N VAL A 115 -15.37 31.31 0.68
CA VAL A 115 -14.37 31.51 1.73
C VAL A 115 -14.59 32.89 2.31
N ASN A 116 -14.96 33.01 3.59
CA ASN A 116 -15.29 34.29 4.23
C ASN A 116 -16.26 35.16 3.39
N ASP A 117 -17.34 34.56 2.89
CA ASP A 117 -18.33 35.16 1.97
C ASP A 117 -17.79 35.59 0.58
N CYS A 118 -16.52 35.32 0.28
CA CYS A 118 -15.93 35.47 -1.05
C CYS A 118 -16.17 34.22 -1.91
N LEU A 119 -16.62 34.38 -3.14
CA LEU A 119 -16.67 33.29 -4.12
C LEU A 119 -15.25 32.97 -4.59
N VAL A 120 -14.79 31.74 -4.37
CA VAL A 120 -13.48 31.28 -4.82
C VAL A 120 -13.66 30.35 -6.01
N MET A 121 -13.16 30.75 -7.17
CA MET A 121 -13.13 29.98 -8.41
C MET A 121 -11.77 29.31 -8.58
N THR A 122 -11.73 27.99 -8.42
CA THR A 122 -10.49 27.20 -8.40
C THR A 122 -10.36 26.37 -9.66
N ARG A 123 -9.32 26.64 -10.46
CA ARG A 123 -8.88 25.73 -11.53
C ARG A 123 -7.91 24.70 -10.95
N VAL A 124 -8.40 23.48 -10.73
CA VAL A 124 -7.56 22.35 -10.30
C VAL A 124 -6.78 21.80 -11.49
N VAL A 125 -5.46 21.74 -11.37
CA VAL A 125 -4.56 21.13 -12.35
C VAL A 125 -3.98 19.86 -11.74
N LEU A 126 -4.54 18.72 -12.11
CA LEU A 126 -4.13 17.43 -11.56
C LEU A 126 -2.90 16.86 -12.27
N TRP A 127 -1.87 16.61 -11.49
CA TRP A 127 -0.74 15.74 -11.80
C TRP A 127 -0.90 14.43 -11.04
N CYS A 128 -0.37 13.34 -11.60
CA CYS A 128 -0.31 12.07 -10.90
C CYS A 128 1.11 11.83 -10.36
N TYR A 129 1.33 10.75 -9.65
CA TYR A 129 2.67 10.23 -9.39
C TYR A 129 2.64 8.70 -9.36
N PRO A 130 2.45 8.04 -10.53
CA PRO A 130 2.65 6.60 -10.60
C PRO A 130 4.09 6.24 -10.22
N TYR A 131 4.29 5.09 -9.59
CA TYR A 131 5.60 4.67 -9.10
C TYR A 131 5.82 3.17 -9.22
N ASN A 132 7.08 2.74 -9.22
CA ASN A 132 7.43 1.33 -9.09
C ASN A 132 7.10 0.84 -7.66
N TRP A 133 5.91 0.29 -7.51
CA TRP A 133 5.39 -0.26 -6.25
C TRP A 133 6.07 -1.55 -5.78
N THR A 134 6.97 -2.14 -6.58
CA THR A 134 7.81 -3.25 -6.11
C THR A 134 9.01 -2.76 -5.29
N ALA A 135 9.50 -1.55 -5.56
CA ALA A 135 10.60 -0.94 -4.83
C ALA A 135 10.14 -0.39 -3.47
N SER A 136 11.09 -0.04 -2.59
CA SER A 136 10.78 0.63 -1.32
C SER A 136 10.05 1.95 -1.60
N ASN A 137 9.07 2.31 -0.78
CA ASN A 137 8.35 3.58 -0.92
C ASN A 137 9.28 4.80 -0.78
N LEU A 138 10.40 4.68 -0.06
CA LEU A 138 11.44 5.70 -0.03
C LEU A 138 12.17 5.83 -1.37
N ASP A 139 12.52 4.71 -2.00
CA ASP A 139 13.11 4.72 -3.34
C ASP A 139 12.12 5.27 -4.37
N SER A 140 10.83 4.92 -4.24
CA SER A 140 9.75 5.45 -5.06
C SER A 140 9.63 6.96 -4.93
N ALA A 141 9.79 7.55 -3.74
CA ALA A 141 9.79 9.01 -3.58
C ALA A 141 11.08 9.66 -4.12
N ARG A 142 12.24 9.03 -3.86
CA ARG A 142 13.58 9.62 -4.06
C ARG A 142 14.06 9.57 -5.50
N HIS A 143 13.74 8.51 -6.23
CA HIS A 143 14.35 8.22 -7.51
C HIS A 143 13.40 8.40 -8.70
N PRO A 144 13.94 8.68 -9.91
CA PRO A 144 13.13 8.75 -11.10
C PRO A 144 12.40 7.44 -11.42
N GLN A 145 11.14 7.54 -11.83
CA GLN A 145 10.29 6.39 -12.15
C GLN A 145 10.51 5.84 -13.57
N ASN A 146 11.02 6.70 -14.45
CA ASN A 146 11.58 6.39 -15.75
C ASN A 146 12.42 7.61 -16.20
N ASN A 147 12.90 7.59 -17.44
CA ASN A 147 13.76 8.66 -17.96
C ASN A 147 13.00 9.98 -18.24
N GLU A 148 11.66 9.94 -18.27
CA GLU A 148 10.82 11.08 -18.68
C GLU A 148 10.10 11.73 -17.50
N TYR A 149 9.67 10.96 -16.49
CA TYR A 149 8.74 11.42 -15.46
C TYR A 149 9.39 11.92 -14.17
N GLY A 150 10.67 11.64 -13.95
CA GLY A 150 11.42 12.12 -12.78
C GLY A 150 10.98 11.51 -11.45
N ASN A 151 11.48 12.07 -10.35
CA ASN A 151 11.11 11.68 -8.98
C ASN A 151 9.97 12.55 -8.44
N LEU A 152 9.50 12.34 -7.21
CA LEU A 152 8.35 13.09 -6.67
C LEU A 152 8.66 14.59 -6.51
N GLU A 153 9.91 14.95 -6.19
CA GLU A 153 10.35 16.35 -6.16
C GLU A 153 10.23 17.02 -7.53
N THR A 154 10.68 16.35 -8.60
CA THR A 154 10.54 16.83 -9.98
C THR A 154 9.07 17.06 -10.33
N VAL A 155 8.18 16.11 -10.01
CA VAL A 155 6.76 16.21 -10.36
C VAL A 155 6.05 17.32 -9.59
N VAL A 156 6.32 17.48 -8.29
CA VAL A 156 5.76 18.60 -7.50
C VAL A 156 6.26 19.94 -8.02
N GLY A 157 7.55 20.05 -8.39
CA GLY A 157 8.12 21.25 -9.00
C GLY A 157 7.42 21.62 -10.31
N LEU A 158 7.33 20.66 -11.24
CA LEU A 158 6.67 20.88 -12.53
C LEU A 158 5.17 21.17 -12.40
N ALA A 159 4.49 20.57 -11.42
CA ALA A 159 3.10 20.89 -11.12
C ALA A 159 2.93 22.34 -10.67
N THR A 160 3.86 22.82 -9.84
CA THR A 160 3.91 24.21 -9.37
C THR A 160 4.14 25.17 -10.54
N GLU A 161 5.19 24.93 -11.34
CA GLU A 161 5.53 25.77 -12.51
C GLU A 161 4.37 25.84 -13.52
N HIS A 162 3.70 24.71 -13.77
CA HIS A 162 2.53 24.65 -14.64
C HIS A 162 1.37 25.46 -14.06
N ALA A 163 1.06 25.32 -12.77
CA ALA A 163 0.00 26.10 -12.15
C ALA A 163 0.28 27.61 -12.20
N GLU A 164 1.53 28.04 -11.98
CA GLU A 164 1.93 29.44 -12.10
C GLU A 164 1.83 29.97 -13.53
N ALA A 165 2.23 29.17 -14.53
CA ALA A 165 2.11 29.56 -15.93
C ALA A 165 0.63 29.72 -16.34
N LEU A 166 -0.21 28.76 -15.97
CA LEU A 166 -1.65 28.82 -16.25
C LEU A 166 -2.33 29.96 -15.49
N ALA A 167 -1.91 30.23 -14.26
CA ALA A 167 -2.41 31.35 -13.47
C ALA A 167 -2.14 32.69 -14.16
N ARG A 168 -0.92 32.89 -14.71
CA ARG A 168 -0.58 34.08 -15.50
C ARG A 168 -1.41 34.19 -16.79
N GLU A 169 -1.66 33.08 -17.48
CA GLU A 169 -2.48 33.06 -18.70
C GLU A 169 -3.94 33.45 -18.41
N LEU A 170 -4.48 32.99 -17.29
CA LEU A 170 -5.88 33.18 -16.92
C LEU A 170 -6.14 34.42 -16.05
N ASP A 171 -5.11 35.22 -15.73
CA ASP A 171 -5.16 36.32 -14.77
C ASP A 171 -5.71 35.88 -13.38
N ARG A 172 -5.12 34.80 -12.86
CA ARG A 172 -5.46 34.16 -11.58
C ARG A 172 -4.23 34.09 -10.67
N GLN A 173 -4.44 33.77 -9.40
CA GLN A 173 -3.36 33.48 -8.45
C GLN A 173 -3.05 31.96 -8.44
N ALA A 174 -1.77 31.59 -8.48
CA ALA A 174 -1.38 30.20 -8.22
C ALA A 174 -1.25 29.98 -6.71
N VAL A 175 -1.76 28.85 -6.22
CA VAL A 175 -1.59 28.43 -4.83
C VAL A 175 -0.63 27.25 -4.73
N LYS A 176 -0.16 26.97 -3.51
CA LYS A 176 0.82 25.93 -3.24
C LYS A 176 0.21 24.53 -3.46
N PRO A 177 1.00 23.52 -3.90
CA PRO A 177 0.43 22.21 -4.22
C PRO A 177 -0.15 21.45 -3.02
N VAL A 178 -1.20 20.66 -3.27
CA VAL A 178 -1.73 19.67 -2.32
C VAL A 178 -1.47 18.26 -2.85
N ILE A 179 -1.01 17.35 -1.98
CA ILE A 179 -0.88 15.94 -2.32
C ILE A 179 -2.14 15.19 -1.88
N ILE A 180 -2.69 14.35 -2.74
CA ILE A 180 -3.74 13.39 -2.42
C ILE A 180 -3.19 11.99 -2.66
N THR A 181 -3.42 11.06 -1.74
CA THR A 181 -2.86 9.72 -1.84
C THR A 181 -3.92 8.65 -1.63
N HIS A 182 -3.70 7.49 -2.24
CA HIS A 182 -4.42 6.27 -1.95
C HIS A 182 -3.50 5.22 -1.32
N SER A 183 -3.96 4.51 -0.28
CA SER A 183 -3.30 3.35 0.28
C SER A 183 -1.80 3.60 0.56
N MET A 184 -0.90 2.74 0.08
CA MET A 184 0.55 2.89 0.25
C MET A 184 1.17 4.12 -0.44
N GLY A 185 0.46 4.81 -1.33
CA GLY A 185 0.89 6.12 -1.84
C GLY A 185 1.03 7.14 -0.71
N GLY A 186 0.32 6.96 0.40
CA GLY A 186 0.51 7.75 1.61
C GLY A 186 1.89 7.53 2.24
N LEU A 187 2.45 6.33 2.19
CA LEU A 187 3.81 6.05 2.66
C LEU A 187 4.86 6.69 1.74
N VAL A 188 4.64 6.72 0.43
CA VAL A 188 5.49 7.45 -0.53
C VAL A 188 5.47 8.96 -0.23
N SER A 189 4.28 9.54 -0.03
CA SER A 189 4.14 10.96 0.33
C SER A 189 4.81 11.28 1.66
N ARG A 190 4.62 10.45 2.69
CA ARG A 190 5.27 10.63 3.99
C ARG A 190 6.79 10.49 3.89
N ALA A 191 7.31 9.61 3.05
CA ALA A 191 8.74 9.52 2.78
C ALA A 191 9.27 10.82 2.17
N PHE A 192 8.54 11.40 1.22
CA PHE A 192 8.88 12.67 0.60
C PHE A 192 8.85 13.85 1.58
N THR A 193 7.77 14.00 2.34
CA THR A 193 7.61 15.14 3.25
C THR A 193 8.53 15.04 4.48
N ASN A 194 8.67 13.85 5.07
CA ASN A 194 9.37 13.66 6.35
C ASN A 194 10.83 13.17 6.18
N ILE A 195 11.05 12.07 5.45
CA ILE A 195 12.40 11.48 5.33
C ILE A 195 13.27 12.33 4.40
N LEU A 196 12.72 12.82 3.28
CA LEU A 196 13.43 13.67 2.32
C LEU A 196 13.36 15.17 2.67
N GLY A 197 12.62 15.53 3.73
CA GLY A 197 12.52 16.91 4.22
C GLY A 197 11.83 17.87 3.25
N LYS A 198 10.90 17.39 2.42
CA LYS A 198 10.24 18.20 1.36
C LYS A 198 8.85 18.70 1.74
N SER A 199 8.53 18.75 3.03
CA SER A 199 7.24 19.27 3.52
C SER A 199 6.94 20.68 3.00
N ASP A 200 7.95 21.56 2.97
CA ASP A 200 7.79 22.95 2.52
C ASP A 200 7.46 23.10 1.03
N MET A 201 7.52 22.04 0.21
CA MET A 201 7.09 22.11 -1.19
C MET A 201 5.57 22.05 -1.37
N VAL A 202 4.83 21.62 -0.35
CA VAL A 202 3.38 21.42 -0.43
C VAL A 202 2.65 22.13 0.70
N HIS A 203 1.37 22.43 0.51
CA HIS A 203 0.52 23.03 1.54
C HIS A 203 -0.01 22.00 2.53
N GLY A 204 -0.32 20.80 2.03
CA GLY A 204 -0.92 19.75 2.82
C GLY A 204 -1.00 18.42 2.09
N VAL A 205 -1.37 17.38 2.83
CA VAL A 205 -1.54 16.03 2.32
C VAL A 205 -2.88 15.45 2.77
N ILE A 206 -3.65 14.91 1.83
CA ILE A 206 -4.88 14.16 2.07
C ILE A 206 -4.61 12.66 1.81
N HIS A 207 -4.76 11.84 2.84
CA HIS A 207 -4.59 10.38 2.75
C HIS A 207 -5.93 9.67 2.68
N GLY A 208 -6.09 8.78 1.71
CA GLY A 208 -7.23 7.86 1.62
C GLY A 208 -6.81 6.43 1.88
N ALA A 209 -7.42 5.77 2.87
CA ALA A 209 -7.23 4.35 3.16
C ALA A 209 -5.76 3.92 3.37
N MET A 210 -4.92 4.78 3.96
CA MET A 210 -3.49 4.50 4.15
C MET A 210 -3.25 3.43 5.24
N PRO A 211 -2.43 2.39 4.97
CA PRO A 211 -1.98 1.43 5.99
C PRO A 211 -0.84 2.04 6.84
N THR A 212 -1.17 3.01 7.69
CA THR A 212 -0.20 3.87 8.41
C THR A 212 0.96 3.14 9.07
N HIS A 213 0.67 2.00 9.72
CA HIS A 213 1.65 1.15 10.41
C HIS A 213 1.61 -0.30 9.90
N GLY A 214 1.24 -0.50 8.63
CA GLY A 214 1.06 -1.82 8.01
C GLY A 214 -0.28 -2.48 8.31
N ALA A 215 -0.50 -3.65 7.70
CA ALA A 215 -1.75 -4.41 7.75
C ALA A 215 -1.48 -5.93 7.92
N PRO A 216 -2.11 -6.60 8.90
CA PRO A 216 -2.00 -8.05 9.09
C PRO A 216 -2.41 -8.88 7.87
N GLU A 217 -3.20 -8.30 6.95
CA GLU A 217 -3.52 -8.88 5.65
C GLU A 217 -2.30 -9.33 4.85
N LEU A 218 -1.14 -8.67 5.00
CA LEU A 218 0.09 -9.15 4.36
C LEU A 218 0.44 -10.56 4.85
N TYR A 219 0.41 -10.80 6.16
CA TYR A 219 0.71 -12.11 6.75
C TYR A 219 -0.26 -13.16 6.21
N LYS A 220 -1.56 -12.87 6.27
CA LYS A 220 -2.60 -13.76 5.75
C LYS A 220 -2.34 -14.10 4.28
N ARG A 221 -2.06 -13.10 3.45
CA ARG A 221 -1.88 -13.28 2.00
C ARG A 221 -0.60 -14.04 1.67
N MET A 222 0.47 -13.87 2.46
CA MET A 222 1.71 -14.63 2.28
C MET A 222 1.57 -16.10 2.73
N LYS A 223 0.75 -16.42 3.74
CA LYS A 223 0.51 -17.82 4.15
C LYS A 223 -0.56 -18.52 3.30
N GLY A 224 -1.62 -17.79 2.93
CA GLY A 224 -2.86 -18.33 2.38
C GLY A 224 -3.20 -17.94 0.94
N GLY A 225 -2.66 -16.82 0.43
CA GLY A 225 -3.07 -16.23 -0.84
C GLY A 225 -4.07 -15.08 -0.68
N PHE A 226 -4.42 -14.42 -1.78
CA PHE A 226 -5.46 -13.38 -1.82
C PHE A 226 -6.86 -13.97 -1.93
N GLU A 227 -7.83 -13.28 -1.35
CA GLU A 227 -9.26 -13.50 -1.50
C GLU A 227 -9.79 -12.94 -2.83
N GLY A 228 -10.99 -13.39 -3.22
CA GLY A 228 -11.82 -12.67 -4.18
C GLY A 228 -11.31 -12.67 -5.63
N PRO A 229 -11.90 -11.84 -6.50
CA PRO A 229 -11.61 -11.84 -7.94
C PRO A 229 -10.18 -11.43 -8.30
N THR A 230 -9.52 -10.60 -7.48
CA THR A 230 -8.15 -10.11 -7.74
C THR A 230 -7.08 -11.18 -7.48
N SER A 231 -7.42 -12.23 -6.71
CA SER A 231 -6.53 -13.36 -6.39
C SER A 231 -5.95 -14.07 -7.61
N VAL A 232 -6.69 -14.11 -8.73
CA VAL A 232 -6.24 -14.77 -9.95
C VAL A 232 -4.95 -14.14 -10.46
N VAL A 233 -4.87 -12.81 -10.41
CA VAL A 233 -3.70 -12.04 -10.83
C VAL A 233 -2.64 -12.00 -9.72
N LEU A 234 -3.07 -11.74 -8.48
CA LEU A 234 -2.17 -11.42 -7.36
C LEU A 234 -1.54 -12.64 -6.68
N GLY A 235 -2.22 -13.78 -6.72
CA GLY A 235 -1.79 -14.99 -6.03
C GLY A 235 -2.94 -15.67 -5.32
N ARG A 236 -3.31 -16.88 -5.74
CA ARG A 236 -4.38 -17.66 -5.08
C ARG A 236 -3.90 -18.49 -3.88
N SER A 237 -2.59 -18.54 -3.66
CA SER A 237 -1.97 -19.32 -2.60
C SER A 237 -0.81 -18.56 -1.98
N GLY A 238 -0.42 -18.95 -0.77
CA GLY A 238 0.76 -18.40 -0.11
C GLY A 238 2.04 -18.57 -0.93
N ALA A 239 2.15 -19.66 -1.70
CA ALA A 239 3.27 -19.87 -2.61
C ALA A 239 3.36 -18.80 -3.71
N GLU A 240 2.24 -18.45 -4.34
CA GLU A 240 2.21 -17.42 -5.39
C GLU A 240 2.52 -16.02 -4.85
N VAL A 241 1.95 -15.69 -3.69
CA VAL A 241 2.16 -14.38 -3.05
C VAL A 241 3.59 -14.27 -2.50
N THR A 242 4.08 -15.28 -1.78
CA THR A 242 5.42 -15.27 -1.19
C THR A 242 6.52 -15.22 -2.25
N ALA A 243 6.35 -15.93 -3.38
CA ALA A 243 7.29 -15.90 -4.48
C ALA A 243 7.45 -14.51 -5.11
N THR A 244 6.50 -13.60 -4.89
CA THR A 244 6.55 -12.21 -5.40
C THR A 244 6.81 -11.22 -4.27
N ALA A 245 5.84 -11.03 -3.37
CA ALA A 245 5.92 -10.08 -2.26
C ALA A 245 7.14 -10.32 -1.36
N GLY A 246 7.51 -11.58 -1.11
CA GLY A 246 8.69 -11.94 -0.32
C GLY A 246 10.02 -11.53 -0.96
N ASN A 247 10.05 -11.10 -2.23
CA ASN A 247 11.27 -10.66 -2.89
C ASN A 247 11.26 -9.14 -3.20
N CYS A 248 10.20 -8.42 -2.82
CA CYS A 248 10.02 -7.01 -3.14
C CYS A 248 9.88 -6.18 -1.85
N PRO A 249 10.70 -5.13 -1.65
CA PRO A 249 10.62 -4.32 -0.43
C PRO A 249 9.31 -3.52 -0.34
N GLY A 250 8.75 -3.05 -1.45
CA GLY A 250 7.48 -2.30 -1.45
C GLY A 250 6.32 -3.05 -0.79
N PRO A 251 5.97 -4.28 -1.25
CA PRO A 251 4.99 -5.11 -0.58
C PRO A 251 5.33 -5.44 0.89
N LEU A 252 6.61 -5.63 1.23
CA LEU A 252 7.02 -5.92 2.62
C LEU A 252 6.90 -4.70 3.55
N GLU A 253 6.89 -3.48 3.02
CA GLU A 253 6.55 -2.26 3.78
C GLU A 253 5.05 -2.17 4.12
N LEU A 254 4.22 -3.09 3.63
CA LEU A 254 2.86 -3.27 4.15
C LEU A 254 2.83 -4.06 5.48
N ALA A 255 3.93 -4.70 5.88
CA ALA A 255 3.97 -5.52 7.08
C ALA A 255 3.71 -4.67 8.34
N PRO A 256 2.90 -5.16 9.30
CA PRO A 256 2.77 -4.51 10.61
C PRO A 256 4.15 -4.19 11.23
N ASN A 257 4.40 -2.93 11.54
CA ASN A 257 5.70 -2.50 12.05
C ASN A 257 5.71 -2.34 13.58
N GLN A 258 6.83 -1.87 14.15
CA GLN A 258 6.97 -1.74 15.61
C GLN A 258 5.95 -0.78 16.24
N TRP A 259 5.30 0.08 15.46
CA TRP A 259 4.27 1.02 15.89
C TRP A 259 2.84 0.52 15.64
N HIS A 260 2.69 -0.64 14.98
CA HIS A 260 1.38 -1.21 14.69
C HIS A 260 0.58 -1.48 15.97
N GLN A 261 -0.70 -1.16 15.90
CA GLN A 261 -1.69 -1.42 16.93
C GLN A 261 -3.02 -1.77 16.25
N GLY A 262 -3.68 -2.81 16.76
CA GLY A 262 -5.03 -3.20 16.36
C GLY A 262 -6.07 -2.13 16.73
N ALA A 263 -7.33 -2.33 16.33
CA ALA A 263 -8.42 -1.40 16.65
C ALA A 263 -8.67 -1.28 18.16
N ASP A 264 -8.29 -2.31 18.93
CA ASP A 264 -8.35 -2.35 20.40
C ASP A 264 -7.12 -1.73 21.11
N GLY A 265 -6.15 -1.21 20.34
CA GLY A 265 -4.92 -0.60 20.85
C GLY A 265 -3.82 -1.60 21.23
N ARG A 266 -4.03 -2.92 21.06
CA ARG A 266 -2.98 -3.91 21.32
C ARG A 266 -1.94 -3.91 20.23
N ARG A 267 -0.68 -4.13 20.62
CA ARG A 267 0.47 -4.24 19.70
C ARG A 267 0.63 -5.65 19.13
N ASP A 268 0.14 -6.65 19.86
CA ASP A 268 0.14 -8.02 19.36
C ASP A 268 -1.00 -8.20 18.35
N TRP A 269 -0.64 -8.57 17.13
CA TRP A 269 -1.54 -8.72 15.99
C TRP A 269 -1.49 -10.15 15.40
N LEU A 270 -0.66 -11.03 15.95
CA LEU A 270 -0.58 -12.44 15.58
C LEU A 270 -0.71 -13.31 16.83
N GLY A 271 -1.82 -14.04 16.96
CA GLY A 271 -2.00 -15.07 17.98
C GLY A 271 -1.56 -16.43 17.46
N ALA A 272 -0.33 -16.85 17.71
CA ALA A 272 0.05 -18.24 17.48
C ALA A 272 -0.59 -19.17 18.54
N VAL A 273 -0.50 -20.48 18.35
CA VAL A 273 -1.04 -21.50 19.25
C VAL A 273 0.04 -22.52 19.58
N ASP A 274 0.15 -22.87 20.86
CA ASP A 274 1.05 -23.92 21.32
C ASP A 274 0.45 -25.33 21.12
N ILE A 275 1.25 -26.36 21.41
CA ILE A 275 0.82 -27.75 21.28
C ILE A 275 -0.35 -28.12 22.21
N ASN A 276 -0.66 -27.33 23.23
CA ASN A 276 -1.77 -27.55 24.16
C ASN A 276 -3.02 -26.74 23.79
N GLY A 277 -2.94 -25.86 22.78
CA GLY A 277 -4.04 -24.96 22.41
C GLY A 277 -3.95 -23.58 23.09
N GLY A 278 -2.89 -23.30 23.85
CA GLY A 278 -2.65 -22.00 24.47
C GLY A 278 -2.23 -20.95 23.45
N ALA A 279 -2.81 -19.76 23.54
CA ALA A 279 -2.48 -18.65 22.65
C ALA A 279 -1.09 -18.05 22.99
N ILE A 280 -0.30 -17.75 21.97
CA ILE A 280 0.99 -17.08 22.02
C ILE A 280 0.82 -15.74 21.30
N PRO A 281 0.58 -14.63 22.02
CA PRO A 281 0.43 -13.31 21.42
C PRO A 281 1.79 -12.78 20.93
N LEU A 282 1.81 -12.31 19.67
CA LEU A 282 2.99 -11.79 18.97
C LEU A 282 2.63 -10.51 18.19
N PRO A 283 3.58 -9.59 18.01
CA PRO A 283 4.90 -9.57 18.64
C PRO A 283 4.82 -9.27 20.13
N ARG A 284 5.75 -9.84 20.92
CA ARG A 284 5.95 -9.44 22.32
C ARG A 284 6.74 -8.13 22.40
N SER A 285 7.67 -7.92 21.47
CA SER A 285 8.54 -6.74 21.41
C SER A 285 8.75 -6.25 19.97
N ASP A 286 9.22 -7.12 19.08
CA ASP A 286 9.69 -6.77 17.74
C ASP A 286 9.16 -7.74 16.67
N PRO A 287 8.21 -7.32 15.81
CA PRO A 287 7.65 -8.20 14.78
C PRO A 287 8.70 -8.66 13.75
N TYR A 288 9.77 -7.90 13.57
CA TYR A 288 10.84 -8.28 12.65
C TYR A 288 11.54 -9.55 13.10
N SER A 289 12.09 -9.57 14.31
CA SER A 289 12.80 -10.76 14.81
C SER A 289 11.85 -11.91 15.17
N GLU A 290 10.65 -11.61 15.67
CA GLU A 290 9.74 -12.65 16.19
C GLU A 290 8.90 -13.35 15.11
N ILE A 291 8.67 -12.69 13.97
CA ILE A 291 7.73 -13.15 12.94
C ILE A 291 8.37 -13.16 11.55
N TYR A 292 9.00 -12.06 11.13
CA TYR A 292 9.44 -11.89 9.74
C TYR A 292 10.78 -12.59 9.46
N GLU A 293 11.75 -12.42 10.35
CA GLU A 293 13.07 -13.04 10.30
C GLU A 293 13.11 -14.40 11.04
N ASN A 294 11.99 -14.84 11.59
CA ASN A 294 11.86 -16.13 12.27
C ASN A 294 11.97 -17.28 11.27
N GLU A 295 12.82 -18.27 11.56
CA GLU A 295 13.05 -19.43 10.69
C GLU A 295 12.51 -20.73 11.28
N THR A 296 12.21 -20.76 12.57
CA THR A 296 12.00 -22.00 13.33
C THR A 296 10.55 -22.27 13.64
N ASP A 297 9.78 -21.24 13.94
CA ASP A 297 8.40 -21.41 14.37
C ASP A 297 7.46 -21.48 13.18
N TYR A 298 6.38 -22.24 13.28
CA TYR A 298 5.42 -22.41 12.17
C TYR A 298 4.74 -21.08 11.78
N TRP A 299 4.62 -20.15 12.75
CA TRP A 299 3.99 -18.85 12.55
C TRP A 299 4.90 -17.85 11.85
N ARG A 300 6.15 -18.20 11.55
CA ARG A 300 7.02 -17.38 10.70
C ARG A 300 6.32 -16.96 9.42
N LEU A 301 6.69 -15.79 8.93
CA LEU A 301 6.16 -15.27 7.68
C LEU A 301 6.62 -16.11 6.47
N ILE A 302 7.90 -16.52 6.45
CA ILE A 302 8.53 -17.14 5.30
C ILE A 302 8.78 -18.63 5.51
N ASP A 303 8.22 -19.42 4.61
CA ASP A 303 8.69 -20.78 4.32
C ASP A 303 9.69 -20.69 3.16
N LYS A 304 10.98 -20.92 3.44
CA LYS A 304 12.10 -20.66 2.49
C LYS A 304 11.88 -21.20 1.07
N PRO A 305 11.36 -22.43 0.85
CA PRO A 305 11.12 -22.94 -0.50
C PRO A 305 10.15 -22.09 -1.34
N LEU A 306 9.30 -21.28 -0.70
CA LEU A 306 8.32 -20.43 -1.38
C LEU A 306 8.91 -19.13 -1.94
N LEU A 307 10.10 -18.70 -1.48
CA LEU A 307 10.76 -17.49 -2.00
C LEU A 307 11.19 -17.64 -3.46
N ASN A 308 11.60 -18.85 -3.84
CA ASN A 308 12.01 -19.19 -5.20
C ASN A 308 11.55 -20.59 -5.58
N PRO A 309 10.29 -20.72 -6.00
CA PRO A 309 9.70 -22.02 -6.36
C PRO A 309 10.35 -22.68 -7.58
N ALA A 310 11.20 -21.95 -8.33
CA ALA A 310 11.95 -22.51 -9.45
C ALA A 310 13.20 -23.29 -8.98
N GLY A 311 13.63 -23.14 -7.73
CA GLY A 311 14.79 -23.85 -7.17
C GLY A 311 16.11 -23.55 -7.89
N LEU A 312 16.21 -22.38 -8.54
CA LEU A 312 17.38 -22.01 -9.36
C LEU A 312 18.61 -21.59 -8.53
N GLN A 313 18.42 -21.34 -7.23
CA GLN A 313 19.50 -21.19 -6.26
C GLN A 313 19.13 -21.93 -4.97
N GLY A 314 20.08 -22.07 -4.04
CA GLY A 314 19.83 -22.72 -2.75
C GLY A 314 18.97 -21.86 -1.83
N GLU A 315 18.13 -22.51 -1.01
CA GLU A 315 17.19 -21.87 -0.09
C GLU A 315 17.83 -20.82 0.84
N GLU A 316 19.07 -21.04 1.27
CA GLU A 316 19.81 -20.07 2.08
C GLU A 316 20.15 -18.80 1.32
N ALA A 317 20.49 -18.89 0.03
CA ALA A 317 20.76 -17.72 -0.79
C ALA A 317 19.48 -16.92 -1.04
N ASP A 318 18.38 -17.62 -1.32
CA ASP A 318 17.03 -17.03 -1.42
C ASP A 318 16.63 -16.32 -0.13
N TYR A 319 16.79 -16.98 1.02
CA TYR A 319 16.45 -16.41 2.31
C TYR A 319 17.30 -15.19 2.65
N ASN A 320 18.60 -15.22 2.34
CA ASN A 320 19.46 -14.05 2.51
C ASN A 320 19.05 -12.87 1.62
N GLN A 321 18.47 -13.12 0.43
CA GLN A 321 17.86 -12.07 -0.39
C GLN A 321 16.62 -11.49 0.30
N TYR A 322 15.70 -12.35 0.77
CA TYR A 322 14.55 -11.91 1.55
C TYR A 322 14.94 -11.05 2.76
N LEU A 323 15.94 -11.49 3.54
CA LEU A 323 16.43 -10.75 4.71
C LEU A 323 16.88 -9.33 4.35
N ARG A 324 17.46 -9.11 3.16
CA ARG A 324 17.78 -7.76 2.70
C ARG A 324 16.53 -6.93 2.44
N GLN A 325 15.52 -7.52 1.79
CA GLN A 325 14.29 -6.81 1.48
C GLN A 325 13.49 -6.44 2.73
N ILE A 326 13.35 -7.36 3.70
CA ILE A 326 12.66 -7.06 4.96
C ILE A 326 13.45 -6.08 5.84
N ARG A 327 14.80 -6.08 5.77
CA ARG A 327 15.63 -5.06 6.43
C ARG A 327 15.49 -3.68 5.78
N THR A 328 15.30 -3.60 4.47
CA THR A 328 14.93 -2.35 3.80
C THR A 328 13.59 -1.84 4.34
N ALA A 329 12.57 -2.70 4.44
CA ALA A 329 11.28 -2.34 5.01
C ALA A 329 11.39 -1.91 6.48
N ARG A 330 12.21 -2.61 7.29
CA ARG A 330 12.53 -2.22 8.68
C ARG A 330 13.13 -0.83 8.77
N SER A 331 14.16 -0.58 7.96
CA SER A 331 14.84 0.71 7.92
C SER A 331 13.88 1.83 7.49
N PHE A 332 13.02 1.57 6.50
CA PHE A 332 11.99 2.51 6.09
C PHE A 332 11.04 2.85 7.24
N HIS A 333 10.47 1.86 7.92
CA HIS A 333 9.55 2.09 9.05
C HIS A 333 10.22 2.80 10.24
N GLN A 334 11.51 2.54 10.49
CA GLN A 334 12.28 3.24 11.52
C GLN A 334 12.52 4.71 11.15
N GLN A 335 12.89 5.00 9.90
CA GLN A 335 13.10 6.37 9.42
C GLN A 335 11.80 7.17 9.37
N LEU A 336 10.69 6.55 8.98
CA LEU A 336 9.38 7.20 8.93
C LEU A 336 8.85 7.53 10.33
N GLY A 337 9.13 6.66 11.30
CA GLY A 337 8.70 6.80 12.68
C GLY A 337 7.19 6.65 12.87
N ARG A 338 6.74 6.85 14.12
CA ARG A 338 5.33 6.82 14.49
C ARG A 338 4.57 8.04 13.97
N ASP A 339 5.18 9.22 14.14
CA ASP A 339 4.51 10.52 13.98
C ASP A 339 4.95 11.28 12.73
N GLY A 340 5.67 10.63 11.80
CA GLY A 340 6.14 11.27 10.57
C GLY A 340 4.98 11.58 9.61
N PHE A 341 4.39 12.77 9.73
CA PHE A 341 3.34 13.31 8.88
C PHE A 341 3.62 14.75 8.51
N HIS A 342 3.02 15.20 7.40
CA HIS A 342 3.02 16.63 7.08
C HIS A 342 2.23 17.39 8.16
N PRO A 343 2.64 18.60 8.58
CA PRO A 343 1.93 19.35 9.63
C PRO A 343 0.44 19.60 9.33
N ASN A 344 0.12 19.77 8.05
CA ASN A 344 -1.24 19.82 7.53
C ASN A 344 -1.57 18.49 6.84
N THR A 345 -1.96 17.49 7.63
CA THR A 345 -2.39 16.18 7.15
C THR A 345 -3.83 15.91 7.53
N ARG A 346 -4.58 15.35 6.57
CA ARG A 346 -5.95 14.89 6.77
C ARG A 346 -6.07 13.48 6.22
N MET A 347 -6.85 12.63 6.88
CA MET A 347 -6.96 11.23 6.49
C MET A 347 -8.38 10.71 6.61
N PHE A 348 -8.85 9.98 5.60
CA PHE A 348 -10.05 9.16 5.75
C PHE A 348 -9.70 7.66 5.71
N TYR A 349 -10.53 6.86 6.37
CA TYR A 349 -10.42 5.41 6.44
C TYR A 349 -11.80 4.74 6.41
N GLY A 350 -11.88 3.52 5.88
CA GLY A 350 -13.14 2.78 5.82
C GLY A 350 -13.47 2.13 7.16
N THR A 351 -14.76 2.02 7.47
CA THR A 351 -15.25 1.27 8.65
C THR A 351 -16.37 0.29 8.33
N GLY A 352 -16.83 0.25 7.07
CA GLY A 352 -18.05 -0.48 6.70
C GLY A 352 -17.83 -1.95 6.32
N LEU A 353 -16.58 -2.43 6.25
CA LEU A 353 -16.25 -3.83 6.01
C LEU A 353 -15.53 -4.46 7.21
N THR A 354 -15.67 -5.78 7.36
CA THR A 354 -14.86 -6.54 8.32
C THR A 354 -13.46 -6.77 7.75
N THR A 355 -12.44 -6.41 8.51
CA THR A 355 -11.02 -6.41 8.14
C THR A 355 -10.20 -7.10 9.24
N ARG A 356 -9.06 -7.71 8.90
CA ARG A 356 -8.17 -8.32 9.91
C ARG A 356 -7.32 -7.23 10.53
N ASP A 357 -7.55 -6.95 11.81
CA ASP A 357 -6.58 -6.22 12.64
C ASP A 357 -5.72 -7.17 13.47
N ARG A 358 -6.13 -8.44 13.58
CA ARG A 358 -5.36 -9.55 14.17
C ARG A 358 -5.51 -10.83 13.34
N VAL A 359 -4.49 -11.68 13.38
CA VAL A 359 -4.49 -13.03 12.83
C VAL A 359 -4.31 -14.02 13.97
N ASP A 360 -5.35 -14.79 14.31
CA ASP A 360 -5.28 -15.80 15.36
C ASP A 360 -5.30 -17.21 14.75
N TRP A 361 -4.36 -18.05 15.17
CA TRP A 361 -4.32 -19.47 14.87
C TRP A 361 -5.00 -20.27 15.99
N SER A 362 -5.76 -21.29 15.62
CA SER A 362 -6.42 -22.20 16.57
C SER A 362 -6.31 -23.66 16.12
N ILE A 363 -6.27 -24.59 17.06
CA ILE A 363 -6.26 -26.03 16.76
C ILE A 363 -7.64 -26.43 16.24
N ILE A 364 -7.70 -26.93 15.00
CA ILE A 364 -8.89 -27.54 14.42
C ILE A 364 -8.94 -29.02 14.80
N GLU A 365 -7.85 -29.73 14.53
CA GLU A 365 -7.79 -31.18 14.65
C GLU A 365 -6.38 -31.64 15.01
N ARG A 366 -6.27 -32.61 15.91
CA ARG A 366 -5.02 -33.28 16.27
C ARG A 366 -4.97 -34.64 15.59
N MET A 367 -3.98 -34.83 14.74
CA MET A 367 -3.70 -36.07 14.02
C MET A 367 -2.46 -36.74 14.63
N GLY A 368 -2.65 -37.77 15.46
CA GLY A 368 -1.54 -38.49 16.08
C GLY A 368 -1.96 -39.72 16.87
N GLY A 369 -1.04 -40.69 16.99
CA GLY A 369 -1.20 -41.86 17.85
C GLY A 369 -0.79 -41.59 19.31
N PRO A 370 -0.96 -42.58 20.22
CA PRO A 370 -0.81 -42.42 21.67
C PRO A 370 0.60 -42.03 22.19
N HIS A 371 1.62 -41.91 21.33
CA HIS A 371 3.00 -41.51 21.67
C HIS A 371 3.38 -40.12 21.11
N ALA A 372 2.39 -39.27 20.81
CA ALA A 372 2.55 -37.91 20.31
C ALA A 372 3.00 -36.93 21.42
N GLY A 373 4.02 -36.11 21.14
CA GLY A 373 4.47 -35.04 22.04
C GLY A 373 5.53 -34.15 21.39
N GLY A 374 5.86 -33.01 22.00
CA GLY A 374 6.90 -32.10 21.50
C GLY A 374 6.52 -30.62 21.59
N THR A 375 7.12 -29.82 20.71
CA THR A 375 6.78 -28.40 20.48
C THR A 375 6.62 -28.19 18.98
N PHE A 376 5.78 -27.24 18.58
CA PHE A 376 5.71 -26.81 17.17
C PHE A 376 6.96 -26.01 16.73
N THR A 377 7.71 -25.43 17.68
CA THR A 377 8.99 -24.76 17.39
C THR A 377 10.01 -25.75 16.85
N GLY A 378 10.54 -25.50 15.64
CA GLY A 378 11.45 -26.41 14.95
C GLY A 378 10.74 -27.59 14.26
N GLY A 379 9.41 -27.62 14.30
CA GLY A 379 8.59 -28.48 13.46
C GLY A 379 8.44 -27.92 12.04
N THR A 380 7.89 -28.74 11.14
CA THR A 380 7.58 -28.33 9.78
C THR A 380 6.12 -27.89 9.67
N SER A 381 5.82 -27.05 8.68
CA SER A 381 4.46 -26.63 8.35
C SER A 381 4.23 -26.69 6.86
N TYR A 382 2.99 -26.94 6.44
CA TYR A 382 2.57 -26.84 5.05
C TYR A 382 1.15 -26.26 4.97
N THR A 383 0.91 -25.41 3.98
CA THR A 383 -0.42 -24.84 3.73
C THR A 383 -1.38 -25.93 3.24
N GLU A 384 -2.53 -26.07 3.90
CA GLU A 384 -3.60 -27.00 3.50
C GLU A 384 -4.69 -26.31 2.68
N SER A 385 -5.06 -25.10 3.09
CA SER A 385 -6.00 -24.24 2.37
C SER A 385 -5.66 -22.77 2.61
N GLU A 386 -6.46 -21.87 2.07
CA GLU A 386 -6.29 -20.42 2.26
C GLU A 386 -6.15 -20.02 3.73
N ASP A 387 -6.97 -20.62 4.61
CA ASP A 387 -7.02 -20.28 6.04
C ASP A 387 -6.63 -21.46 6.95
N SER A 388 -5.96 -22.50 6.44
CA SER A 388 -5.51 -23.61 7.29
C SER A 388 -4.16 -24.20 6.88
N MET A 389 -3.44 -24.73 7.86
CA MET A 389 -2.16 -25.41 7.65
C MET A 389 -2.03 -26.64 8.54
N GLY A 390 -1.25 -27.60 8.08
CA GLY A 390 -0.74 -28.69 8.90
C GLY A 390 0.59 -28.26 9.53
N VAL A 391 0.72 -28.48 10.84
CA VAL A 391 1.95 -28.21 11.61
C VAL A 391 2.37 -29.47 12.33
N SER A 392 3.65 -29.83 12.21
CA SER A 392 4.23 -30.94 12.95
C SER A 392 4.96 -30.47 14.21
N THR A 393 5.16 -31.40 15.13
CA THR A 393 6.13 -31.20 16.22
C THR A 393 7.55 -31.42 15.75
N ALA A 394 8.50 -30.71 16.36
CA ALA A 394 9.93 -30.96 16.17
C ALA A 394 10.27 -32.43 16.43
N PRO A 395 11.06 -33.08 15.55
CA PRO A 395 11.50 -34.45 15.75
C PRO A 395 12.28 -34.60 17.07
N ARG A 396 11.96 -35.64 17.84
CA ARG A 396 12.69 -36.03 19.06
C ARG A 396 12.85 -37.54 19.09
N GLU A 397 14.03 -38.02 19.48
CA GLU A 397 14.33 -39.44 19.56
C GLU A 397 13.34 -40.16 20.50
N GLY A 398 12.76 -41.27 20.04
CA GLY A 398 11.79 -42.06 20.81
C GLY A 398 10.38 -41.44 20.94
N VAL A 399 10.11 -40.27 20.36
CA VAL A 399 8.79 -39.61 20.37
C VAL A 399 8.24 -39.53 18.95
N ALA A 400 6.99 -39.96 18.77
CA ALA A 400 6.35 -39.87 17.45
C ALA A 400 6.00 -38.40 17.13
N VAL A 401 6.28 -37.99 15.89
CA VAL A 401 5.86 -36.68 15.38
C VAL A 401 4.33 -36.62 15.37
N SER A 402 3.78 -35.60 16.01
CA SER A 402 2.34 -35.31 15.96
C SER A 402 2.06 -34.26 14.90
N TRP A 403 0.97 -34.44 14.15
CA TRP A 403 0.49 -33.46 13.18
C TRP A 403 -0.76 -32.80 13.71
N THR A 404 -0.86 -31.49 13.55
CA THR A 404 -2.03 -30.72 13.98
C THR A 404 -2.46 -29.85 12.83
N ARG A 405 -3.75 -29.94 12.48
CA ARG A 405 -4.38 -28.97 11.59
C ARG A 405 -4.77 -27.76 12.41
N ILE A 406 -4.29 -26.59 12.01
CA ILE A 406 -4.65 -25.31 12.61
C ILE A 406 -5.36 -24.42 11.60
N GLY A 407 -6.27 -23.58 12.09
CA GLY A 407 -7.06 -22.63 11.32
C GLY A 407 -6.76 -21.19 11.68
N MET A 408 -6.71 -20.34 10.67
CA MET A 408 -6.56 -18.89 10.78
C MET A 408 -7.92 -18.24 11.02
N SER A 409 -7.96 -17.22 11.87
CA SER A 409 -9.16 -16.41 12.07
C SER A 409 -9.54 -15.63 10.80
N GLY A 410 -10.85 -15.44 10.63
CA GLY A 410 -11.38 -14.48 9.66
C GLY A 410 -11.14 -13.02 10.10
N PRO A 411 -11.58 -12.07 9.26
CA PRO A 411 -11.63 -10.65 9.61
C PRO A 411 -12.39 -10.39 10.93
N ASN A 412 -11.90 -9.45 11.74
CA ASN A 412 -12.29 -9.31 13.15
C ASN A 412 -12.44 -7.87 13.65
N ALA A 413 -12.21 -6.86 12.82
CA ALA A 413 -12.40 -5.45 13.15
C ALA A 413 -13.06 -4.66 12.00
N PRO A 414 -13.65 -3.48 12.26
CA PRO A 414 -14.07 -2.56 11.21
C PRO A 414 -12.89 -2.10 10.35
N GLY A 415 -13.12 -1.90 9.05
CA GLY A 415 -12.12 -1.42 8.10
C GLY A 415 -12.67 -1.35 6.68
N ASP A 416 -11.79 -1.50 5.70
CA ASP A 416 -12.08 -1.47 4.25
C ASP A 416 -11.81 -2.80 3.52
N GLY A 417 -11.60 -3.89 4.27
CA GLY A 417 -11.27 -5.22 3.75
C GLY A 417 -9.77 -5.45 3.52
N THR A 418 -8.92 -4.41 3.66
CA THR A 418 -7.45 -4.54 3.67
C THR A 418 -6.78 -3.80 4.81
N VAL A 419 -7.32 -2.66 5.23
CA VAL A 419 -6.80 -1.81 6.30
C VAL A 419 -7.90 -1.59 7.32
N GLN A 420 -7.60 -1.93 8.56
CA GLN A 420 -8.48 -1.75 9.69
C GLN A 420 -8.63 -0.26 10.07
N ALA A 421 -9.78 0.11 10.61
CA ALA A 421 -10.17 1.50 10.88
C ALA A 421 -9.20 2.27 11.80
N GLY A 422 -8.64 1.59 12.79
CA GLY A 422 -7.64 2.14 13.71
C GLY A 422 -6.37 2.65 13.02
N ALA A 423 -6.04 2.21 11.80
CA ALA A 423 -4.91 2.75 11.04
C ALA A 423 -5.05 4.26 10.76
N GLY A 424 -6.28 4.78 10.68
CA GLY A 424 -6.54 6.20 10.50
C GLY A 424 -6.36 7.03 11.77
N SER A 425 -6.57 6.45 12.95
CA SER A 425 -6.42 7.16 14.23
C SER A 425 -4.99 7.69 14.49
N TYR A 426 -4.00 7.22 13.72
CA TYR A 426 -2.60 7.58 13.86
C TYR A 426 -2.16 8.79 13.01
N ALA A 427 -2.98 9.26 12.06
CA ALA A 427 -2.55 10.20 11.01
C ALA A 427 -2.56 11.70 11.38
N GLY A 428 -2.66 12.05 12.66
CA GLY A 428 -2.61 13.44 13.11
C GLY A 428 -3.98 14.12 13.15
N GLN A 429 -4.00 15.45 12.98
CA GLN A 429 -5.03 16.37 13.49
C GLN A 429 -6.47 16.13 12.99
N MET A 430 -6.66 15.48 11.84
CA MET A 430 -7.98 15.22 11.28
C MET A 430 -8.03 13.84 10.61
N ALA A 431 -8.66 12.88 11.29
CA ALA A 431 -8.85 11.52 10.81
C ALA A 431 -10.33 11.14 10.89
N GLU A 432 -11.00 11.01 9.74
CA GLU A 432 -12.45 10.81 9.68
C GLU A 432 -12.81 9.41 9.14
N PRO A 433 -13.73 8.70 9.80
CA PRO A 433 -14.25 7.43 9.29
C PRO A 433 -15.21 7.66 8.13
N VAL A 434 -15.15 6.79 7.12
CA VAL A 434 -16.13 6.71 6.04
C VAL A 434 -16.89 5.39 6.18
N THR A 435 -18.21 5.51 6.36
CA THR A 435 -19.06 4.41 6.80
C THR A 435 -19.89 3.79 5.67
N ASP A 436 -19.73 4.23 4.42
CA ASP A 436 -20.52 3.77 3.28
C ASP A 436 -20.13 2.38 2.75
N GLY A 437 -19.16 1.73 3.40
CA GLY A 437 -18.76 0.35 3.12
C GLY A 437 -17.88 0.20 1.89
N PHE A 438 -17.12 1.24 1.51
CA PHE A 438 -16.16 1.09 0.42
C PHE A 438 -15.17 -0.05 0.69
N GLU A 439 -14.85 -0.77 -0.39
CA GLU A 439 -13.72 -1.70 -0.41
C GLU A 439 -12.43 -0.93 -0.72
N HIS A 440 -11.32 -1.37 -0.13
CA HIS A 440 -10.03 -0.69 -0.19
C HIS A 440 -9.61 -0.23 -1.59
N GLN A 441 -9.65 -1.11 -2.61
CA GLN A 441 -9.26 -0.73 -3.97
C GLN A 441 -10.21 0.31 -4.58
N GLY A 442 -11.49 0.22 -4.23
CA GLY A 442 -12.55 1.15 -4.62
C GLY A 442 -12.74 2.34 -3.67
N ALA A 443 -11.78 2.66 -2.80
CA ALA A 443 -11.94 3.73 -1.82
C ALA A 443 -12.30 5.08 -2.48
N PHE A 444 -11.66 5.40 -3.59
CA PHE A 444 -11.99 6.60 -4.38
C PHE A 444 -13.13 6.40 -5.38
N ASP A 445 -13.87 5.28 -5.35
CA ASP A 445 -15.18 5.13 -5.99
C ASP A 445 -16.33 5.50 -5.06
N SER A 446 -16.09 5.51 -3.75
CA SER A 446 -17.03 6.02 -2.76
C SER A 446 -17.34 7.50 -2.99
N ARG A 447 -18.64 7.81 -3.00
CA ARG A 447 -19.12 9.19 -3.03
C ARG A 447 -18.71 9.94 -1.76
N ALA A 448 -18.86 9.32 -0.59
CA ALA A 448 -18.53 9.95 0.69
C ALA A 448 -17.03 10.28 0.78
N ALA A 449 -16.15 9.35 0.37
CA ALA A 449 -14.71 9.60 0.34
C ALA A 449 -14.33 10.72 -0.65
N ARG A 450 -14.96 10.78 -1.83
CA ARG A 450 -14.76 11.86 -2.81
C ARG A 450 -15.21 13.21 -2.26
N GLU A 451 -16.41 13.28 -1.68
CA GLU A 451 -16.96 14.51 -1.10
C GLU A 451 -16.08 15.02 0.05
N LEU A 452 -15.66 14.15 0.96
CA LEU A 452 -14.76 14.49 2.06
C LEU A 452 -13.39 14.98 1.57
N THR A 453 -12.82 14.31 0.56
CA THR A 453 -11.57 14.75 -0.07
C THR A 453 -11.70 16.15 -0.66
N LEU A 454 -12.81 16.44 -1.34
CA LEU A 454 -13.05 17.75 -1.94
C LEU A 454 -13.33 18.84 -0.90
N GLN A 455 -14.06 18.50 0.16
CA GLN A 455 -14.26 19.39 1.29
C GLN A 455 -12.91 19.80 1.87
N TRP A 456 -12.05 18.82 2.17
CA TRP A 456 -10.75 19.10 2.75
C TRP A 456 -9.80 19.84 1.82
N PHE A 457 -9.85 19.55 0.53
CA PHE A 457 -9.13 20.33 -0.45
C PHE A 457 -9.62 21.79 -0.47
N GLY A 458 -10.94 22.02 -0.36
CA GLY A 458 -11.54 23.35 -0.23
C GLY A 458 -11.03 24.10 1.01
N GLU A 459 -11.04 23.46 2.17
CA GLU A 459 -10.51 24.03 3.41
C GLU A 459 -8.99 24.30 3.33
N MET A 460 -8.21 23.45 2.64
CA MET A 460 -6.79 23.74 2.38
C MET A 460 -6.60 24.95 1.45
N VAL A 461 -7.50 25.14 0.49
CA VAL A 461 -7.54 26.35 -0.34
C VAL A 461 -7.90 27.57 0.51
N GLU A 462 -8.88 27.46 1.40
CA GLU A 462 -9.25 28.50 2.37
C GLU A 462 -8.06 28.95 3.22
N GLU A 463 -7.29 28.00 3.74
CA GLU A 463 -6.07 28.28 4.50
C GLU A 463 -5.05 29.09 3.68
N MET A 464 -4.89 28.79 2.39
CA MET A 464 -3.93 29.48 1.52
C MET A 464 -4.37 30.88 1.12
N VAL A 465 -5.67 31.10 0.90
CA VAL A 465 -6.18 32.36 0.35
C VAL A 465 -6.77 33.28 1.43
N GLY A 466 -7.28 32.72 2.53
CA GLY A 466 -7.80 33.46 3.69
C GLY A 466 -6.72 33.97 4.64
N SER A 467 -5.49 33.49 4.52
CA SER A 467 -4.31 33.99 5.26
C SER A 467 -3.62 35.18 4.57
N ALA A 468 -4.13 35.62 3.42
CA ALA A 468 -3.53 36.66 2.57
C ALA A 468 -4.10 38.06 2.83
#